data_AF-A0A8C1UPC7-F1
#
_entry.id   AF-A0A8C1UPC7-F1
#
_cell.length_a   1.000
_cell.length_b   1.000
_cell.length_c   1.000
_cell.angle_alpha   90.00
_cell.angle_beta   90.00
_cell.angle_gamma   90.00
#
_symmetry.space_group_name_H-M   'P 1'
#
loop_
_entity.id
_entity.type
_entity.pdbx_description
1 polymer ?
#
loop_
_entity_poly.entity_id
_entity_poly.type
_entity_poly.pdbx_seq_one_letter_code
_entity_poly.pdbx_strand_id
1 'polypeptide(L)'
;MATFRKKVDNRIRVQIENGVAEHHRSMFVIVGDRGRDQVVVLHHMLSKATVRARPSVLWCYKKELSFSSNRKKRMRQLQKKIKTGTLNLNQDDPFELFVAATNIRYCYYNETHKILGNTYGMCVLQDFEAVTPNLLARTIETVEGGGIVVILLRTMNSLKQLYTMTMDVHSRYRTEAHQDVVGRFNERFILSLSSCKTCVVIDDQLNILPISTHITSIKPVPPKTQDDGLSPREQELKDLKESLQDTQPVGVLVDSCKTMDQPRQSAHSV
;
A
#
# COMPACT_ATOMS: atom_id res chain seq x y z
N MET A 1 31.20 -9.70 -8.49
CA MET A 1 31.04 -8.45 -7.72
C MET A 1 30.34 -8.80 -6.42
N ALA A 2 30.96 -8.53 -5.27
CA ALA A 2 30.37 -8.82 -3.97
C ALA A 2 29.03 -8.06 -3.85
N THR A 3 27.93 -8.78 -3.73
CA THR A 3 26.61 -8.19 -3.47
C THR A 3 26.64 -7.56 -2.08
N PHE A 4 26.82 -6.24 -2.02
CA PHE A 4 26.80 -5.48 -0.78
C PHE A 4 25.40 -5.58 -0.15
N ARG A 5 25.24 -6.47 0.84
CA ARG A 5 24.00 -6.58 1.62
C ARG A 5 23.94 -5.42 2.61
N LYS A 6 23.30 -4.33 2.18
CA LYS A 6 23.03 -3.19 3.05
C LYS A 6 21.99 -3.58 4.11
N LYS A 7 22.31 -3.31 5.38
CA LYS A 7 21.35 -3.49 6.48
C LYS A 7 20.25 -2.44 6.33
N VAL A 8 19.00 -2.90 6.20
CA VAL A 8 17.83 -2.02 6.17
C VAL A 8 17.63 -1.40 7.55
N ASP A 9 17.21 -0.13 7.57
CA ASP A 9 16.87 0.56 8.81
C ASP A 9 15.71 -0.17 9.52
N ASN A 10 15.92 -0.51 10.80
CA ASN A 10 14.95 -1.27 11.57
C ASN A 10 13.61 -0.53 11.75
N ARG A 11 13.61 0.80 11.65
CA ARG A 11 12.41 1.63 11.78
C ARG A 11 11.34 1.31 10.74
N ILE A 12 11.75 0.94 9.52
CA ILE A 12 10.83 0.52 8.45
C ILE A 12 10.08 -0.75 8.88
N ARG A 13 10.83 -1.72 9.41
CA ARG A 13 10.26 -2.98 9.89
C ARG A 13 9.30 -2.75 11.07
N VAL A 14 9.71 -1.95 12.05
CA VAL A 14 8.89 -1.62 13.22
C VAL A 14 7.59 -0.91 12.79
N GLN A 15 7.64 0.01 11.83
CA GLN A 15 6.44 0.67 11.32
C GLN A 15 5.45 -0.33 10.70
N ILE A 16 5.95 -1.31 9.94
CA ILE A 16 5.10 -2.35 9.33
C ILE A 16 4.50 -3.25 10.42
N GLU A 17 5.32 -3.72 11.36
CA GLU A 17 4.87 -4.57 12.47
C GLU A 17 3.81 -3.85 13.33
N ASN A 18 4.02 -2.57 13.64
CA ASN A 18 3.05 -1.73 14.37
C ASN A 18 1.75 -1.56 13.58
N GLY A 19 1.85 -1.28 12.27
CA GLY A 19 0.67 -1.16 11.41
C GLY A 19 -0.17 -2.43 11.38
N VAL A 20 0.48 -3.60 11.31
CA VAL A 20 -0.20 -4.90 11.36
C VAL A 20 -0.83 -5.14 12.75
N ALA A 21 -0.12 -4.84 13.83
CA ALA A 21 -0.58 -5.05 15.20
C ALA A 21 -1.77 -4.14 15.59
N GLU A 22 -1.76 -2.89 15.14
CA GLU A 22 -2.83 -1.91 15.40
C GLU A 22 -3.96 -1.95 14.35
N HIS A 23 -3.84 -2.80 13.32
CA HIS A 23 -4.73 -2.80 12.15
C HIS A 23 -4.81 -1.44 11.43
N HIS A 24 -3.72 -0.68 11.45
CA HIS A 24 -3.59 0.60 10.77
C HIS A 24 -2.88 0.46 9.42
N ARG A 25 -3.38 1.19 8.41
CA ARG A 25 -2.71 1.27 7.10
C ARG A 25 -1.43 2.10 7.22
N SER A 26 -0.33 1.58 6.70
CA SER A 26 0.94 2.31 6.61
C SER A 26 1.20 2.77 5.18
N MET A 27 1.75 3.99 5.03
CA MET A 27 2.07 4.57 3.73
C MET A 27 3.58 4.68 3.55
N PHE A 28 4.10 4.25 2.41
CA PHE A 28 5.51 4.40 2.04
C PHE A 28 5.62 5.17 0.73
N VAL A 29 6.41 6.24 0.73
CA VAL A 29 6.72 7.02 -0.47
C VAL A 29 8.16 6.77 -0.85
N ILE A 30 8.39 6.15 -2.01
CA ILE A 30 9.72 5.75 -2.47
C ILE A 30 10.19 6.73 -3.54
N VAL A 31 11.29 7.42 -3.27
CA VAL A 31 11.93 8.38 -4.18
C VAL A 31 13.09 7.70 -4.89
N GLY A 32 13.03 7.66 -6.22
CA GLY A 32 14.13 7.18 -7.06
C GLY A 32 13.73 6.11 -8.08
N ASP A 33 14.66 5.79 -8.97
CA ASP A 33 14.37 5.00 -10.16
C ASP A 33 14.23 3.49 -9.91
N ARG A 34 14.87 2.99 -8.85
CA ARG A 34 14.82 1.57 -8.44
C ARG A 34 13.77 1.27 -7.39
N GLY A 35 12.74 2.11 -7.28
CA GLY A 35 11.67 1.90 -6.29
C GLY A 35 10.93 0.57 -6.44
N ARG A 36 10.90 -0.03 -7.65
CA ARG A 36 10.29 -1.34 -7.92
C ARG A 36 10.92 -2.48 -7.13
N ASP A 37 12.25 -2.48 -7.00
CA ASP A 37 12.98 -3.51 -6.27
C ASP A 37 12.66 -3.41 -4.78
N GLN A 38 12.46 -2.19 -4.29
CA GLN A 38 12.09 -1.92 -2.90
C GLN A 38 10.67 -2.35 -2.56
N VAL A 39 9.73 -2.33 -3.52
CA VAL A 39 8.38 -2.90 -3.33
C VAL A 39 8.47 -4.37 -2.93
N VAL A 40 9.39 -5.14 -3.52
CA VAL A 40 9.59 -6.56 -3.21
C VAL A 40 10.03 -6.74 -1.76
N VAL A 41 10.96 -5.89 -1.31
CA VAL A 41 11.47 -5.93 0.06
C VAL A 41 10.36 -5.60 1.07
N LEU A 42 9.58 -4.55 0.81
CA LEU A 42 8.44 -4.17 1.64
C LEU A 42 7.38 -5.28 1.68
N HIS A 43 7.06 -5.90 0.54
CA HIS A 43 6.10 -7.01 0.49
C HIS A 43 6.58 -8.22 1.29
N HIS A 44 7.88 -8.53 1.22
CA HIS A 44 8.48 -9.60 2.00
C HIS A 44 8.43 -9.30 3.51
N MET A 45 8.72 -8.06 3.92
CA MET A 45 8.59 -7.65 5.32
C MET A 45 7.15 -7.75 5.81
N LEU A 46 6.19 -7.27 5.01
CA LEU A 46 4.76 -7.36 5.31
C LEU A 46 4.33 -8.82 5.44
N SER A 47 4.68 -9.66 4.47
CA SER A 47 4.34 -11.10 4.48
C SER A 47 4.89 -11.83 5.70
N LYS A 48 6.03 -11.36 6.25
CA LYS A 48 6.62 -11.92 7.48
C LYS A 48 5.97 -11.39 8.75
N ALA A 49 5.51 -10.14 8.74
CA ALA A 49 4.81 -9.53 9.87
C ALA A 49 3.36 -10.04 9.99
N THR A 50 2.71 -10.36 8.87
CA THR A 50 1.35 -10.90 8.86
C THR A 50 1.36 -12.40 9.17
N VAL A 51 0.58 -12.84 10.16
CA VAL A 51 0.40 -14.26 10.50
C VAL A 51 -0.53 -14.99 9.51
N ARG A 52 -1.24 -14.24 8.65
CA ARG A 52 -2.23 -14.75 7.69
C ARG A 52 -1.59 -15.14 6.35
N ALA A 53 -2.46 -15.55 5.41
CA ALA A 53 -2.07 -15.80 4.03
C ALA A 53 -1.34 -14.60 3.41
N ARG A 54 -0.44 -14.88 2.47
CA ARG A 54 0.38 -13.88 1.80
C ARG A 54 -0.48 -12.75 1.19
N PRO A 55 -0.20 -11.47 1.49
CA PRO A 55 -1.07 -10.36 1.10
C PRO A 55 -1.13 -10.22 -0.42
N SER A 56 -2.34 -10.02 -0.93
CA SER A 56 -2.60 -9.70 -2.34
C SER A 56 -2.12 -8.28 -2.66
N VAL A 57 -1.69 -8.06 -3.90
CA VAL A 57 -1.11 -6.79 -4.33
C VAL A 57 -1.97 -6.17 -5.42
N LEU A 58 -2.40 -4.92 -5.22
CA LEU A 58 -2.95 -4.06 -6.26
C LEU A 58 -1.82 -3.23 -6.87
N TRP A 59 -1.66 -3.28 -8.18
CA TRP A 59 -0.65 -2.48 -8.90
C TRP A 59 -1.34 -1.56 -9.90
N CYS A 60 -1.35 -0.26 -9.58
CA CYS A 60 -1.95 0.78 -10.39
C CYS A 60 -0.91 1.58 -11.20
N TYR A 61 -1.23 1.86 -12.47
CA TYR A 61 -0.32 2.55 -13.39
C TYR A 61 -1.09 3.31 -14.49
N LYS A 62 -0.44 4.31 -15.11
CA LYS A 62 -1.02 5.07 -16.23
C LYS A 62 -0.58 4.51 -17.59
N LYS A 63 0.73 4.43 -17.80
CA LYS A 63 1.33 4.17 -19.11
C LYS A 63 1.59 2.68 -19.30
N GLU A 64 2.82 2.27 -19.03
CA GLU A 64 3.29 0.90 -19.22
C GLU A 64 4.08 0.42 -18.01
N LEU A 65 3.91 -0.87 -17.71
CA LEU A 65 4.80 -1.59 -16.83
C LEU A 65 6.06 -1.92 -17.62
N SER A 66 7.24 -1.81 -17.00
CA SER A 66 8.50 -2.27 -17.63
C SER A 66 8.59 -3.79 -17.80
N PHE A 67 7.53 -4.51 -17.45
CA PHE A 67 7.43 -5.96 -17.44
C PHE A 67 6.04 -6.39 -17.94
N SER A 68 5.94 -7.60 -18.49
CA SER A 68 4.66 -8.09 -19.01
C SER A 68 3.74 -8.51 -17.87
N SER A 69 2.56 -7.88 -17.76
CA SER A 69 1.49 -8.28 -16.83
C SER A 69 0.92 -9.68 -17.11
N ASN A 70 1.10 -10.21 -18.33
CA ASN A 70 0.59 -11.52 -18.71
C ASN A 70 1.53 -12.66 -18.29
N ARG A 71 1.08 -13.47 -17.32
CA ARG A 71 1.82 -14.61 -16.77
C ARG A 71 2.25 -15.62 -17.85
N LYS A 72 1.39 -15.93 -18.83
CA LYS A 72 1.71 -16.87 -19.92
C LYS A 72 2.77 -16.31 -20.87
N LYS A 73 2.64 -15.03 -21.25
CA LYS A 73 3.64 -14.36 -22.12
C LYS A 73 5.00 -14.30 -21.43
N ARG A 74 5.01 -14.01 -20.13
CA ARG A 74 6.24 -13.99 -19.32
C ARG A 74 6.89 -15.36 -19.18
N MET A 75 6.13 -16.41 -18.88
CA MET A 75 6.67 -17.77 -18.83
C MET A 75 7.34 -18.17 -20.15
N ARG A 76 6.75 -17.80 -21.29
CA ARG A 76 7.38 -18.02 -22.61
C ARG A 76 8.66 -17.19 -22.80
N GLN A 77 8.69 -15.94 -22.35
CA GLN A 77 9.89 -15.09 -22.40
C GLN A 77 11.01 -15.64 -21.51
N LEU A 78 10.69 -16.09 -20.29
CA LEU A 78 11.62 -16.71 -19.37
C LEU A 78 12.18 -18.01 -19.96
N GLN A 79 11.33 -18.89 -20.47
CA GLN A 79 11.75 -20.11 -21.18
C GLN A 79 12.63 -19.80 -22.39
N LYS A 80 12.32 -18.75 -23.16
CA LYS A 80 13.15 -18.33 -24.30
C LYS A 80 14.53 -17.88 -23.83
N LYS A 81 14.61 -17.07 -22.77
CA LYS A 81 15.88 -16.60 -22.18
C LYS A 81 16.73 -17.74 -21.59
N ILE A 82 16.09 -18.72 -20.96
CA ILE A 82 16.74 -19.95 -20.48
C ILE A 82 17.31 -20.74 -21.67
N LYS A 83 16.52 -20.94 -22.72
CA LYS A 83 16.95 -21.64 -23.94
C LYS A 83 18.08 -20.94 -24.68
N THR A 84 18.15 -19.61 -24.63
CA THR A 84 19.23 -18.83 -25.25
C THR A 84 20.48 -18.71 -24.38
N GLY A 85 20.51 -19.31 -23.17
CA GLY A 85 21.69 -19.30 -22.29
C GLY A 85 22.06 -17.93 -21.72
N THR A 86 21.26 -16.90 -21.95
CA THR A 86 21.48 -15.52 -21.48
C THR A 86 20.92 -15.26 -20.08
N LEU A 87 20.19 -16.23 -19.51
CA LEU A 87 19.64 -16.13 -18.15
C LEU A 87 20.54 -16.91 -17.17
N ASN A 88 21.23 -16.20 -16.28
CA ASN A 88 21.89 -16.81 -15.14
C ASN A 88 20.83 -17.23 -14.10
N LEU A 89 20.46 -18.51 -14.10
CA LEU A 89 19.48 -19.10 -13.16
C LEU A 89 19.85 -18.96 -11.67
N ASN A 90 21.12 -18.67 -11.35
CA ASN A 90 21.60 -18.46 -9.98
C ASN A 90 21.54 -16.99 -9.52
N GLN A 91 21.19 -16.06 -10.41
CA GLN A 91 20.89 -14.66 -10.10
C GLN A 91 19.41 -14.42 -10.43
N ASP A 92 18.53 -15.12 -9.74
CA ASP A 92 17.10 -14.85 -9.84
C ASP A 92 16.87 -13.40 -9.37
N ASP A 93 16.40 -12.57 -10.30
CA ASP A 93 15.95 -11.21 -10.00
C ASP A 93 14.80 -11.32 -8.98
N PRO A 94 14.96 -10.82 -7.73
CA PRO A 94 13.93 -10.90 -6.69
C PRO A 94 12.58 -10.36 -7.16
N PHE A 95 12.60 -9.41 -8.10
CA PHE A 95 11.41 -8.83 -8.70
C PHE A 95 10.63 -9.85 -9.56
N GLU A 96 11.31 -10.66 -10.37
CA GLU A 96 10.65 -11.68 -11.19
C GLU A 96 10.03 -12.78 -10.33
N LEU A 97 10.73 -13.20 -9.27
CA LEU A 97 10.19 -14.15 -8.30
C LEU A 97 8.96 -13.59 -7.58
N PHE A 98 9.01 -12.32 -7.18
CA PHE A 98 7.90 -11.63 -6.55
C PHE A 98 6.66 -11.66 -7.44
N VAL A 99 6.78 -11.24 -8.70
CA VAL A 99 5.62 -11.22 -9.60
C VAL A 99 5.12 -12.63 -9.95
N ALA A 100 6.01 -13.63 -10.04
CA ALA A 100 5.60 -15.01 -10.34
C ALA A 100 4.85 -15.68 -9.18
N ALA A 101 5.23 -15.35 -7.93
CA ALA A 101 4.75 -16.01 -6.72
C ALA A 101 3.61 -15.27 -6.01
N THR A 102 3.40 -13.98 -6.29
CA THR A 102 2.34 -13.18 -5.66
C THR A 102 1.12 -13.05 -6.54
N ASN A 103 -0.06 -12.93 -5.90
CA ASN A 103 -1.28 -12.59 -6.60
C ASN A 103 -1.35 -11.07 -6.79
N ILE A 104 -1.01 -10.61 -7.99
CA ILE A 104 -1.01 -9.19 -8.36
C ILE A 104 -2.19 -8.88 -9.27
N ARG A 105 -3.08 -7.97 -8.83
CA ARG A 105 -4.10 -7.36 -9.66
C ARG A 105 -3.52 -6.11 -10.32
N TYR A 106 -3.32 -6.16 -11.63
CA TYR A 106 -2.96 -4.99 -12.42
C TYR A 106 -4.21 -4.18 -12.77
N CYS A 107 -4.15 -2.86 -12.56
CA CYS A 107 -5.26 -1.96 -12.82
C CYS A 107 -4.75 -0.66 -13.44
N TYR A 108 -5.34 -0.25 -14.57
CA TYR A 108 -5.08 1.08 -15.11
C TYR A 108 -5.82 2.13 -14.29
N TYR A 109 -5.29 3.36 -14.22
CA TYR A 109 -5.94 4.43 -13.45
C TYR A 109 -7.37 4.76 -13.92
N ASN A 110 -7.64 4.67 -15.22
CA ASN A 110 -8.98 4.84 -15.79
C ASN A 110 -9.97 3.71 -15.37
N GLU A 111 -9.45 2.56 -14.93
CA GLU A 111 -10.24 1.38 -14.55
C GLU A 111 -10.35 1.18 -13.03
N THR A 112 -9.92 2.14 -12.21
CA THR A 112 -9.97 2.06 -10.74
C THR A 112 -11.38 1.94 -10.15
N HIS A 113 -12.43 2.15 -10.93
CA HIS A 113 -13.80 1.86 -10.50
C HIS A 113 -14.06 0.35 -10.40
N LYS A 114 -13.31 -0.50 -11.12
CA LYS A 114 -13.47 -1.97 -11.13
C LYS A 114 -12.90 -2.65 -9.89
N ILE A 115 -12.08 -1.95 -9.10
CA ILE A 115 -11.47 -2.49 -7.88
C ILE A 115 -12.30 -2.19 -6.62
N LEU A 116 -13.34 -1.37 -6.74
CA LEU A 116 -14.27 -1.10 -5.64
C LEU A 116 -14.95 -2.40 -5.19
N GLY A 117 -15.12 -2.56 -3.88
CA GLY A 117 -15.64 -3.78 -3.27
C GLY A 117 -14.63 -4.93 -3.14
N ASN A 118 -13.40 -4.76 -3.64
CA ASN A 118 -12.30 -5.69 -3.37
C ASN A 118 -11.35 -5.11 -2.33
N THR A 119 -10.67 -6.00 -1.60
CA THR A 119 -9.70 -5.64 -0.57
C THR A 119 -8.34 -6.26 -0.88
N TYR A 120 -7.28 -5.48 -0.69
CA TYR A 120 -5.90 -5.87 -0.94
C TYR A 120 -5.02 -5.64 0.29
N GLY A 121 -4.00 -6.47 0.47
CA GLY A 121 -3.02 -6.30 1.56
C GLY A 121 -1.94 -5.27 1.24
N MET A 122 -1.66 -5.04 -0.05
CA MET A 122 -0.70 -4.03 -0.51
C MET A 122 -1.20 -3.32 -1.77
N CYS A 123 -1.02 -2.01 -1.84
CA CYS A 123 -1.32 -1.21 -3.02
C CYS A 123 -0.06 -0.48 -3.50
N VAL A 124 0.23 -0.53 -4.79
CA VAL A 124 1.38 0.14 -5.43
C VAL A 124 0.86 1.12 -6.46
N LEU A 125 1.16 2.40 -6.26
CA LEU A 125 0.80 3.49 -7.16
C LEU A 125 2.04 3.96 -7.94
N GLN A 126 2.07 3.71 -9.24
CA GLN A 126 3.11 4.16 -10.16
C GLN A 126 2.68 5.44 -10.90
N ASP A 127 3.62 6.23 -11.41
CA ASP A 127 3.32 7.40 -12.26
C ASP A 127 2.50 8.47 -11.50
N PHE A 128 3.06 9.05 -10.44
CA PHE A 128 2.38 10.02 -9.57
C PHE A 128 1.81 11.25 -10.33
N GLU A 129 2.40 11.61 -11.47
CA GLU A 129 1.88 12.66 -12.38
C GLU A 129 0.40 12.49 -12.77
N ALA A 130 -0.06 11.24 -12.81
CA ALA A 130 -1.40 10.83 -13.23
C ALA A 130 -2.39 10.69 -12.07
N VAL A 131 -1.90 10.70 -10.85
CA VAL A 131 -2.69 10.39 -9.66
C VAL A 131 -3.55 11.60 -9.33
N THR A 132 -4.86 11.40 -9.23
CA THR A 132 -5.80 12.44 -8.77
C THR A 132 -6.25 12.13 -7.34
N PRO A 133 -6.76 13.12 -6.59
CA PRO A 133 -7.24 12.89 -5.22
C PRO A 133 -8.29 11.76 -5.13
N ASN A 134 -9.17 11.67 -6.13
CA ASN A 134 -10.18 10.62 -6.23
C ASN A 134 -9.56 9.23 -6.49
N LEU A 135 -8.50 9.14 -7.29
CA LEU A 135 -7.76 7.87 -7.48
C LEU A 135 -7.07 7.45 -6.18
N LEU A 136 -6.47 8.39 -5.43
CA LEU A 136 -5.89 8.11 -4.10
C LEU A 136 -6.95 7.57 -3.15
N ALA A 137 -8.11 8.23 -3.06
CA ALA A 137 -9.20 7.79 -2.18
C ALA A 137 -9.63 6.36 -2.48
N ARG A 138 -9.99 6.06 -3.74
CA ARG A 138 -10.44 4.73 -4.16
C ARG A 138 -9.39 3.65 -3.91
N THR A 139 -8.12 3.91 -4.21
CA THR A 139 -7.06 2.91 -4.08
C THR A 139 -6.67 2.68 -2.62
N ILE A 140 -6.57 3.73 -1.81
CA ILE A 140 -6.23 3.63 -0.38
C ILE A 140 -7.38 2.98 0.41
N GLU A 141 -8.63 3.22 0.02
CA GLU A 141 -9.81 2.60 0.62
C GLU A 141 -9.83 1.07 0.44
N THR A 142 -9.39 0.57 -0.71
CA THR A 142 -9.30 -0.88 -0.98
C THR A 142 -8.18 -1.60 -0.22
N VAL A 143 -7.38 -0.91 0.59
CA VAL A 143 -6.33 -1.53 1.40
C VAL A 143 -6.86 -1.88 2.78
N GLU A 144 -6.64 -3.12 3.22
CA GLU A 144 -7.06 -3.55 4.56
C GLU A 144 -6.25 -2.91 5.69
N GLY A 145 -6.81 -2.96 6.91
CA GLY A 145 -6.07 -2.61 8.12
C GLY A 145 -4.84 -3.50 8.31
N GLY A 146 -3.68 -2.89 8.55
CA GLY A 146 -2.38 -3.57 8.56
C GLY A 146 -1.74 -3.72 7.17
N GLY A 147 -2.43 -3.30 6.12
CA GLY A 147 -1.88 -3.26 4.77
C GLY A 147 -0.95 -2.07 4.52
N ILE A 148 -0.27 -2.11 3.37
CA ILE A 148 0.70 -1.09 2.96
C ILE A 148 0.28 -0.41 1.66
N VAL A 149 0.32 0.92 1.64
CA VAL A 149 0.21 1.75 0.43
C VAL A 149 1.61 2.23 0.04
N VAL A 150 2.04 1.95 -1.18
CA VAL A 150 3.33 2.39 -1.73
C VAL A 150 3.11 3.36 -2.88
N ILE A 151 3.73 4.54 -2.80
CA ILE A 151 3.75 5.54 -3.88
C ILE A 151 5.16 5.61 -4.45
N LEU A 152 5.28 5.37 -5.76
CA LEU A 152 6.56 5.42 -6.47
C LEU A 152 6.77 6.77 -7.16
N LEU A 153 7.75 7.53 -6.69
CA LEU A 153 8.21 8.78 -7.30
C LEU A 153 9.44 8.50 -8.17
N ARG A 154 9.18 7.94 -9.35
CA ARG A 154 10.21 7.63 -10.36
C ARG A 154 10.76 8.92 -10.97
N THR A 155 12.01 8.91 -11.45
CA THR A 155 12.72 10.06 -12.06
C THR A 155 13.00 11.24 -11.15
N MET A 156 12.59 11.15 -9.87
CA MET A 156 12.90 12.16 -8.87
C MET A 156 14.06 11.70 -8.01
N ASN A 157 15.05 12.58 -7.86
CA ASN A 157 16.17 12.40 -6.94
C ASN A 157 15.90 13.07 -5.59
N SER A 158 14.90 13.97 -5.51
CA SER A 158 14.52 14.67 -4.30
C SER A 158 13.03 14.99 -4.28
N LEU A 159 12.41 14.92 -3.10
CA LEU A 159 11.04 15.41 -2.89
C LEU A 159 10.87 16.89 -3.24
N LYS A 160 11.94 17.70 -3.27
CA LYS A 160 11.84 19.10 -3.70
C LYS A 160 11.31 19.22 -5.13
N GLN A 161 11.64 18.26 -6.00
CA GLN A 161 11.16 18.21 -7.39
C GLN A 161 9.66 17.93 -7.48
N LEU A 162 9.04 17.39 -6.43
CA LEU A 162 7.61 17.14 -6.38
C LEU A 162 6.79 18.45 -6.29
N TYR A 163 7.32 19.49 -5.63
CA TYR A 163 6.66 20.81 -5.53
C TYR A 163 6.40 21.43 -6.89
N THR A 164 7.38 21.35 -7.79
CA THR A 164 7.31 21.95 -9.14
C THR A 164 6.81 20.95 -10.19
N MET A 165 6.43 19.73 -9.78
CA MET A 165 5.97 18.72 -10.72
C MET A 165 4.63 19.13 -11.34
N THR A 166 4.58 19.11 -12.67
CA THR A 166 3.33 19.36 -13.39
C THR A 166 2.52 18.07 -13.47
N MET A 167 1.32 18.07 -12.89
CA MET A 167 0.40 16.94 -12.97
C MET A 167 -0.36 16.93 -14.30
N ASP A 168 -0.85 15.77 -14.72
CA ASP A 168 -1.66 15.64 -15.92
C ASP A 168 -2.89 16.54 -15.90
N VAL A 169 -3.49 16.75 -14.73
CA VAL A 169 -4.65 17.63 -14.56
C VAL A 169 -4.32 19.07 -14.95
N HIS A 170 -3.11 19.54 -14.69
CA HIS A 170 -2.69 20.90 -15.04
C HIS A 170 -2.69 21.14 -16.55
N SER A 171 -2.48 20.10 -17.37
CA SER A 171 -2.54 20.22 -18.83
C SER A 171 -3.91 20.70 -19.33
N ARG A 172 -5.00 20.35 -18.62
CA ARG A 172 -6.36 20.80 -18.97
C ARG A 172 -6.63 22.26 -18.64
N TYR A 173 -5.84 22.84 -17.72
CA TYR A 173 -5.98 24.21 -17.25
C TYR A 173 -4.99 25.17 -17.91
N ARG A 174 -4.10 24.67 -18.78
CA ARG A 174 -3.25 25.50 -19.62
C ARG A 174 -4.02 25.95 -20.84
N THR A 175 -4.16 27.27 -21.01
CA THR A 175 -4.68 27.90 -22.22
C THR A 175 -3.59 28.78 -22.83
N GLU A 176 -3.74 29.20 -24.08
CA GLU A 176 -2.78 30.11 -24.73
C GLU A 176 -2.58 31.42 -23.93
N ALA A 177 -3.62 31.87 -23.22
CA ALA A 177 -3.59 33.05 -22.37
C ALA A 177 -3.07 32.78 -20.95
N HIS A 178 -3.06 31.54 -20.47
CA HIS A 178 -2.65 31.18 -19.11
C HIS A 178 -1.78 29.90 -19.15
N GLN A 179 -0.47 30.09 -19.29
CA GLN A 179 0.49 28.97 -19.32
C GLN A 179 0.94 28.53 -17.92
N ASP A 180 0.94 29.46 -16.97
CA ASP A 180 1.45 29.23 -15.62
C ASP A 180 0.38 28.64 -14.70
N VAL A 181 0.46 27.32 -14.49
CA VAL A 181 -0.39 26.57 -13.57
C VAL A 181 0.43 26.17 -12.34
N VAL A 182 0.05 26.69 -11.17
CA VAL A 182 0.70 26.38 -9.89
C VAL A 182 0.14 25.09 -9.27
N GLY A 183 1.02 24.13 -8.98
CA GLY A 183 0.69 22.82 -8.42
C GLY A 183 0.38 22.82 -6.93
N ARG A 184 -0.63 23.58 -6.47
CA ARG A 184 -1.01 23.69 -5.04
C ARG A 184 -1.34 22.34 -4.37
N PHE A 185 -1.82 21.37 -5.16
CA PHE A 185 -2.07 20.02 -4.65
C PHE A 185 -0.77 19.36 -4.16
N ASN A 186 0.32 19.47 -4.94
CA ASN A 186 1.59 18.85 -4.59
C ASN A 186 2.20 19.46 -3.33
N GLU A 187 2.10 20.78 -3.19
CA GLU A 187 2.49 21.48 -1.96
C GLU A 187 1.76 20.92 -0.73
N ARG A 188 0.43 20.87 -0.79
CA ARG A 188 -0.40 20.36 0.32
C ARG A 188 -0.17 18.87 0.55
N PHE A 189 0.06 18.09 -0.50
CA PHE A 189 0.33 16.68 -0.41
C PHE A 189 1.63 16.43 0.36
N ILE A 190 2.73 17.10 0.02
CA ILE A 190 4.01 16.96 0.75
C ILE A 190 3.86 17.37 2.21
N LEU A 191 3.17 18.47 2.49
CA LEU A 191 2.89 18.90 3.86
C LEU A 191 2.09 17.82 4.62
N SER A 192 1.09 17.20 3.98
CA SER A 192 0.32 16.10 4.58
C SER A 192 1.16 14.84 4.82
N LEU A 193 2.13 14.54 3.95
CA LEU A 193 3.07 13.43 4.18
C LEU A 193 3.95 13.68 5.41
N SER A 194 4.36 14.93 5.62
CA SER A 194 5.19 15.29 6.78
C SER A 194 4.44 15.23 8.10
N SER A 195 3.13 15.51 8.12
CA SER A 195 2.30 15.45 9.33
C SER A 195 1.71 14.06 9.59
N CYS A 196 1.72 13.16 8.60
CA CYS A 196 1.17 11.82 8.73
C CYS A 196 2.13 10.90 9.48
N LYS A 197 1.75 10.49 10.70
CA LYS A 197 2.56 9.60 11.56
C LYS A 197 2.78 8.19 10.99
N THR A 198 1.86 7.70 10.17
CA THR A 198 1.93 6.37 9.54
C THR A 198 2.58 6.39 8.15
N CYS A 199 3.08 7.55 7.73
CA CYS A 199 3.76 7.73 6.44
C CYS A 199 5.27 7.78 6.61
N VAL A 200 5.98 7.02 5.78
CA VAL A 200 7.44 7.00 5.74
C VAL A 200 7.92 7.31 4.33
N VAL A 201 8.77 8.32 4.20
CA VAL A 201 9.42 8.62 2.93
C VAL A 201 10.81 8.02 2.92
N ILE A 202 11.08 7.20 1.91
CA ILE A 202 12.34 6.46 1.74
C ILE A 202 12.94 6.70 0.36
N ASP A 203 14.24 6.52 0.22
CA ASP A 203 14.91 6.50 -1.07
C ASP A 203 14.95 5.09 -1.70
N ASP A 204 15.49 4.99 -2.91
CA ASP A 204 15.67 3.74 -3.65
C ASP A 204 16.67 2.76 -3.01
N GLN A 205 17.30 3.13 -1.88
CA GLN A 205 18.19 2.30 -1.08
C GLN A 205 17.66 2.02 0.33
N LEU A 206 16.37 2.26 0.58
CA LEU A 206 15.70 2.09 1.87
C LEU A 206 16.28 2.96 3.00
N ASN A 207 16.90 4.09 2.68
CA ASN A 207 17.20 5.11 3.67
C ASN A 207 15.96 5.97 3.92
N ILE A 208 15.70 6.30 5.18
CA ILE A 208 14.63 7.20 5.56
C ILE A 208 15.04 8.65 5.29
N LEU A 209 14.18 9.41 4.60
CA LEU A 209 14.42 10.81 4.32
C LEU A 209 14.04 11.71 5.52
N PRO A 210 14.73 12.85 5.74
CA PRO A 210 14.52 13.71 6.91
C PRO A 210 13.12 14.30 7.08
N ILE A 211 12.27 14.23 6.05
CA ILE A 211 10.88 14.69 6.12
C ILE A 211 10.03 13.84 7.09
N SER A 212 10.41 12.59 7.32
CA SER A 212 9.74 11.67 8.24
C SER A 212 10.33 11.76 9.66
N THR A 213 10.38 12.95 10.24
CA THR A 213 10.96 13.19 11.57
C THR A 213 10.31 12.33 12.66
N HIS A 214 8.98 12.10 12.55
CA HIS A 214 8.18 11.30 13.47
C HIS A 214 8.65 9.85 13.62
N ILE A 215 9.31 9.27 12.61
CA ILE A 215 9.77 7.88 12.68
C ILE A 215 11.03 7.72 13.53
N THR A 216 11.72 8.80 13.85
CA THR A 216 12.98 8.76 14.61
C THR A 216 12.78 8.20 16.02
N SER A 217 11.61 8.40 16.61
CA SER A 217 11.25 7.94 17.95
C SER A 217 10.29 6.76 17.96
N ILE A 218 10.12 6.05 16.83
CA ILE A 218 9.18 4.93 16.75
C ILE A 218 9.58 3.81 17.72
N LYS A 219 8.61 3.36 18.52
CA LYS A 219 8.77 2.22 19.42
C LYS A 219 7.90 1.07 18.92
N PRO A 220 8.38 -0.18 19.02
CA PRO A 220 7.56 -1.33 18.72
C PRO A 220 6.39 -1.40 19.70
N VAL A 221 5.19 -1.59 19.16
CA VAL A 221 4.00 -1.85 19.96
C VAL A 221 4.13 -3.26 20.53
N PRO A 222 3.93 -3.46 21.85
CA PRO A 222 3.96 -4.79 22.42
C PRO A 222 2.88 -5.66 21.75
N PRO A 223 3.15 -6.94 21.48
CA PRO A 223 2.12 -7.84 20.97
C PRO A 223 0.99 -7.90 22.00
N LYS A 224 -0.26 -7.74 21.53
CA LYS A 224 -1.44 -7.90 22.39
C LYS A 224 -1.38 -9.28 23.05
N THR A 225 -1.20 -9.32 24.36
CA THR A 225 -1.30 -10.58 25.13
C THR A 225 -2.77 -10.95 25.27
N GLN A 226 -3.09 -12.22 25.57
CA GLN A 226 -4.48 -12.63 25.87
C GLN A 226 -5.07 -11.86 27.07
N ASP A 227 -4.22 -11.26 27.90
CA ASP A 227 -4.57 -10.42 29.05
C ASP A 227 -4.83 -8.95 28.69
N ASP A 228 -4.46 -8.47 27.50
CA ASP A 228 -4.90 -7.17 27.01
C ASP A 228 -6.39 -7.32 26.65
N GLY A 229 -7.25 -7.01 27.62
CA GLY A 229 -8.69 -7.12 27.50
C GLY A 229 -9.23 -6.49 26.21
N LEU A 230 -10.39 -6.98 25.77
CA LEU A 230 -11.11 -6.43 24.62
C LEU A 230 -11.28 -4.92 24.80
N SER A 231 -11.16 -4.15 23.71
CA SER A 231 -11.47 -2.73 23.78
C SER A 231 -12.92 -2.54 24.26
N PRO A 232 -13.28 -1.42 24.92
CA PRO A 232 -14.64 -1.22 25.42
C PRO A 232 -15.73 -1.48 24.38
N ARG A 233 -15.48 -1.08 23.12
CA ARG A 233 -16.39 -1.31 21.99
C ARG A 233 -16.49 -2.77 21.55
N GLU A 234 -15.41 -3.52 21.65
CA GLU A 234 -15.41 -4.96 21.33
C GLU A 234 -16.12 -5.75 22.42
N GLN A 235 -15.95 -5.35 23.68
CA GLN A 235 -16.70 -5.93 24.80
C GLN A 235 -18.20 -5.64 24.68
N GLU A 236 -18.58 -4.39 24.43
CA GLU A 236 -19.99 -4.01 24.16
C GLU A 236 -20.60 -4.82 23.01
N LEU A 237 -19.84 -5.09 21.94
CA LEU A 237 -20.31 -5.91 20.81
C LEU A 237 -20.50 -7.36 21.21
N LYS A 238 -19.60 -7.89 22.04
CA LYS A 238 -19.70 -9.26 22.53
C LYS A 238 -20.94 -9.42 23.42
N ASP A 239 -21.14 -8.50 24.36
CA ASP A 239 -22.28 -8.52 25.27
C ASP A 239 -23.60 -8.40 24.48
N LEU A 240 -23.64 -7.55 23.45
CA LEU A 240 -24.82 -7.42 22.58
C LEU A 240 -25.10 -8.69 21.79
N LYS A 241 -24.06 -9.36 21.26
CA LYS A 241 -24.20 -10.64 20.55
C LYS A 241 -24.75 -11.73 21.46
N GLU A 242 -24.25 -11.82 22.69
CA GLU A 242 -24.73 -12.78 23.70
C GLU A 242 -26.19 -12.50 24.08
N SER A 243 -26.57 -11.22 24.24
CA SER A 243 -27.95 -10.84 24.59
C SER A 243 -29.00 -11.18 23.53
N LEU A 244 -28.63 -11.18 22.24
CA LEU A 244 -29.55 -11.37 21.11
C LEU A 244 -29.44 -12.76 20.46
N GLN A 245 -28.63 -13.66 21.02
CA GLN A 245 -28.34 -14.97 20.43
C GLN A 245 -29.60 -15.82 20.18
N ASP A 246 -30.55 -15.79 21.10
CA ASP A 246 -31.78 -16.59 21.04
C ASP A 246 -32.90 -15.94 20.21
N THR A 247 -32.74 -14.68 19.78
CA THR A 247 -33.78 -13.93 19.07
C THR A 247 -33.64 -14.12 17.56
N GLN A 248 -34.29 -15.13 16.98
CA GLN A 248 -34.28 -15.31 15.53
C GLN A 248 -35.26 -14.35 14.81
N PRO A 249 -34.91 -13.78 13.64
CA PRO A 249 -33.66 -13.95 12.86
C PRO A 249 -32.53 -12.99 13.26
N VAL A 250 -32.78 -12.05 14.18
CA VAL A 250 -31.88 -10.95 14.54
C VAL A 250 -30.53 -11.44 15.07
N GLY A 251 -30.51 -12.48 15.91
CA GLY A 251 -29.30 -13.05 16.50
C GLY A 251 -28.28 -13.50 15.46
N VAL A 252 -28.74 -14.14 14.37
CA VAL A 252 -27.86 -14.61 13.28
C VAL A 252 -27.23 -13.42 12.52
N LEU A 253 -27.99 -12.34 12.34
CA LEU A 253 -27.52 -11.12 11.68
C LEU A 253 -26.52 -10.36 12.56
N VAL A 254 -26.84 -10.22 13.86
CA VAL A 254 -25.98 -9.54 14.84
C VAL A 254 -24.67 -10.30 15.06
N ASP A 255 -24.70 -11.64 15.04
CA ASP A 255 -23.47 -12.45 15.14
C ASP A 255 -22.51 -12.20 13.97
N SER A 256 -23.04 -11.97 12.78
CA SER A 256 -22.25 -11.65 11.58
C SER A 256 -21.61 -10.26 11.61
N CYS A 257 -22.06 -9.36 12.50
CA CYS A 257 -21.59 -7.99 12.59
C CYS A 257 -20.14 -7.90 13.12
N LYS A 258 -19.39 -6.93 12.60
CA LYS A 258 -17.98 -6.65 12.92
C LYS A 258 -17.79 -5.39 13.77
N THR A 259 -18.73 -4.46 13.72
CA THR A 259 -18.68 -3.21 14.50
C THR A 259 -20.02 -2.98 15.19
N MET A 260 -20.02 -2.18 16.27
CA MET A 260 -21.23 -1.83 17.02
C MET A 260 -22.27 -1.03 16.24
N ASP A 261 -21.86 -0.35 15.17
CA ASP A 261 -22.79 0.47 14.36
C ASP A 261 -23.70 -0.40 13.48
N GLN A 262 -23.20 -1.56 13.03
CA GLN A 262 -23.96 -2.49 12.19
C GLN A 262 -25.20 -3.07 12.89
N PRO A 263 -25.12 -3.61 14.12
CA PRO A 263 -26.29 -4.12 14.82
C PRO A 263 -27.25 -2.99 15.21
N ARG A 264 -26.76 -1.78 15.53
CA ARG A 264 -27.63 -0.62 15.77
C ARG A 264 -28.49 -0.27 14.55
N GLN A 265 -27.92 -0.28 13.36
CA GLN A 265 -28.68 -0.07 12.13
C GLN A 265 -29.64 -1.23 11.83
N SER A 266 -29.18 -2.46 12.04
CA SER A 266 -29.97 -3.66 11.79
C SER A 266 -31.19 -3.75 12.72
N ALA A 267 -31.03 -3.39 13.99
CA ALA A 267 -32.10 -3.38 14.99
C ALA A 267 -33.16 -2.30 14.76
N HIS A 268 -32.84 -1.19 14.08
CA HIS A 268 -33.82 -0.18 13.67
C HIS A 268 -34.57 -0.54 12.38
N SER A 269 -34.11 -1.57 11.66
CA SER A 269 -34.68 -1.98 10.37
C SER A 269 -35.69 -3.13 10.49
N VAL A 270 -35.89 -3.64 11.72
CA VAL A 270 -36.82 -4.72 12.09
C VAL A 270 -37.88 -4.14 13.02
#